data_AF-A0A2D4H8G9-F1
#
_entry.id   AF-A0A2D4H8G9-F1
#
_cell.length_a   1.000
_cell.length_b   1.000
_cell.length_c   1.000
_cell.angle_alpha   90.00
_cell.angle_beta   90.00
_cell.angle_gamma   90.00
#
_symmetry.space_group_name_H-M   'P 1'
#
loop_
_entity.id
_entity.type
_entity.pdbx_description
1 polymer ?
#
loop_
_entity_poly.entity_id
_entity_poly.type
_entity_poly.pdbx_seq_one_letter_code
_entity_poly.pdbx_strand_id
1 'polypeptide(L)'
;TNSKCHLCNEKDETVNHLITGCSKISQTDYLEFHNRVAKIIHWKLCQKFGFEYSNNYWEHQVEKVLENEKVKILWDFRIQTDRHLAHNTPDITIAEKKKVWFIDIAIPGDARIVDTQEKNHKVQGLRN
;
A
#
# COMPACT_ATOMS: atom_id res chain seq x y z
N THR A 1 -36.37 18.05 2.69
CA THR A 1 -34.96 18.36 2.36
C THR A 1 -34.15 17.14 2.71
N ASN A 2 -33.59 16.45 1.70
CA ASN A 2 -32.80 15.25 1.97
C ASN A 2 -31.42 15.72 2.44
N SER A 3 -31.19 15.73 3.75
CA SER A 3 -29.95 16.21 4.38
C SER A 3 -28.77 15.27 4.18
N LYS A 4 -29.00 14.08 3.61
CA LYS A 4 -28.00 13.05 3.40
C LYS A 4 -27.06 13.40 2.25
N CYS A 5 -25.79 13.04 2.44
CA CYS A 5 -24.72 13.17 1.45
C CYS A 5 -25.13 12.56 0.11
N HIS A 6 -25.06 13.35 -0.95
CA HIS A 6 -25.40 12.90 -2.30
C HIS A 6 -24.46 11.81 -2.86
N LEU A 7 -23.27 11.62 -2.27
CA LEU A 7 -22.29 10.64 -2.72
C LEU A 7 -22.40 9.29 -2.00
N CYS A 8 -22.45 9.30 -0.66
CA CYS A 8 -22.50 8.07 0.12
C CYS A 8 -23.91 7.73 0.62
N ASN A 9 -24.81 8.71 0.73
CA ASN A 9 -26.17 8.58 1.27
C ASN A 9 -26.26 7.99 2.70
N GLU A 10 -25.14 7.96 3.44
CA GLU A 10 -25.02 7.37 4.77
C GLU A 10 -25.07 8.42 5.89
N LYS A 11 -24.38 9.55 5.73
CA LYS A 11 -24.33 10.65 6.71
C LYS A 11 -24.87 11.94 6.11
N ASP A 12 -25.17 12.92 6.96
CA ASP A 12 -25.57 14.23 6.50
C ASP A 12 -24.46 14.92 5.68
N GLU A 13 -24.87 15.61 4.63
CA GLU A 13 -23.99 16.37 3.78
C GLU A 13 -23.49 17.61 4.51
N THR A 14 -22.23 17.56 4.91
CA THR A 14 -21.51 18.72 5.45
C THR A 14 -20.18 18.83 4.73
N VAL A 15 -19.62 20.04 4.64
CA VAL A 15 -18.28 20.26 4.07
C VAL A 15 -17.25 19.35 4.77
N ASN A 16 -17.35 19.23 6.10
CA ASN A 16 -16.48 18.35 6.88
C ASN A 16 -16.67 16.87 6.50
N HIS A 17 -17.92 16.41 6.34
CA HIS A 17 -18.20 15.07 5.86
C HIS A 17 -17.63 14.84 4.46
N LEU A 18 -17.87 15.74 3.50
CA LEU A 18 -17.37 15.58 2.13
C LEU A 18 -15.84 15.45 2.08
N ILE A 19 -15.12 16.27 2.85
CA ILE A 19 -13.65 16.31 2.82
C ILE A 19 -13.01 15.18 3.64
N THR A 20 -13.53 14.86 4.83
CA THR A 20 -12.81 13.98 5.77
C THR A 20 -13.54 12.67 6.09
N GLY A 21 -14.86 12.62 5.87
CA GLY A 21 -15.73 11.58 6.41
C GLY A 21 -16.59 10.85 5.39
N CYS A 22 -16.57 11.25 4.12
CA CYS A 22 -17.35 10.67 3.05
C CYS A 22 -16.62 9.41 2.60
N SER A 23 -17.25 8.25 2.83
CA SER A 23 -16.66 6.95 2.50
C SER A 23 -16.26 6.86 1.02
N LYS A 24 -16.98 7.53 0.11
CA LYS A 24 -16.67 7.54 -1.33
C LYS A 24 -15.49 8.43 -1.70
N ILE A 25 -15.41 9.65 -1.19
CA ILE A 25 -14.30 10.57 -1.46
C ILE A 25 -13.04 10.07 -0.76
N SER A 26 -13.15 9.82 0.55
CA SER A 26 -12.00 9.42 1.36
C SER A 26 -11.37 8.12 0.86
N GLN A 27 -12.13 7.10 0.47
CA GLN A 27 -11.55 5.87 -0.12
C GLN A 27 -10.78 6.14 -1.41
N THR A 28 -11.24 7.08 -2.23
CA THR A 28 -10.58 7.45 -3.49
C THR A 28 -9.26 8.17 -3.19
N ASP A 29 -9.31 9.18 -2.31
CA ASP A 29 -8.11 9.92 -1.90
C ASP A 29 -7.09 9.00 -1.22
N TYR A 30 -7.53 8.11 -0.31
CA TYR A 30 -6.64 7.15 0.34
C TYR A 30 -5.96 6.23 -0.68
N LEU A 31 -6.70 5.71 -1.66
CA LEU A 31 -6.14 4.83 -2.69
C LEU A 31 -5.13 5.58 -3.57
N GLU A 32 -5.42 6.84 -3.94
CA GLU A 32 -4.50 7.66 -4.72
C GLU A 32 -3.21 7.95 -3.96
N PHE A 33 -3.31 8.38 -2.70
CA PHE A 33 -2.15 8.61 -1.85
C PHE A 33 -1.36 7.32 -1.62
N HIS A 34 -2.05 6.19 -1.37
CA HIS A 34 -1.45 4.88 -1.19
C HIS A 34 -0.60 4.51 -2.40
N ASN A 35 -1.20 4.57 -3.59
CA ASN A 35 -0.53 4.25 -4.84
C ASN A 35 0.63 5.21 -5.13
N ARG A 36 0.50 6.49 -4.79
CA ARG A 36 1.57 7.48 -4.94
C ARG A 36 2.76 7.18 -4.04
N VAL A 37 2.53 6.88 -2.77
CA VAL A 37 3.59 6.50 -1.82
C VAL A 37 4.26 5.21 -2.26
N ALA A 38 3.47 4.19 -2.61
CA ALA A 38 3.97 2.92 -3.12
C ALA A 38 4.87 3.14 -4.36
N LYS A 39 4.43 3.99 -5.30
CA LYS A 39 5.18 4.31 -6.53
C LYS A 39 6.53 4.95 -6.21
N ILE A 40 6.58 5.87 -5.25
CA ILE A 40 7.83 6.51 -4.80
C ILE A 40 8.77 5.48 -4.17
N ILE A 41 8.25 4.57 -3.34
CA ILE A 41 9.04 3.50 -2.73
C ILE A 41 9.62 2.60 -3.83
N HIS A 42 8.81 2.14 -4.77
CA HIS A 42 9.27 1.33 -5.89
C HIS A 42 10.35 2.05 -6.71
N TRP A 43 10.16 3.34 -7.04
CA TRP A 43 11.18 4.15 -7.72
C TRP A 43 12.52 4.21 -6.96
N LYS A 44 12.48 4.31 -5.62
CA LYS A 44 13.68 4.26 -4.78
C LYS A 44 14.31 2.88 -4.72
N LEU A 45 13.52 1.81 -4.76
CA LEU A 45 14.03 0.44 -4.83
C LEU A 45 14.71 0.17 -6.16
N CYS A 46 14.16 0.65 -7.28
CA CYS A 46 14.82 0.56 -8.59
C CYS A 46 16.20 1.20 -8.56
N GLN A 47 16.32 2.42 -8.04
CA GLN A 47 17.61 3.10 -7.84
C GLN A 47 18.57 2.28 -6.98
N LYS A 48 18.10 1.77 -5.83
CA LYS A 48 18.92 1.02 -4.88
C LYS A 48 19.48 -0.28 -5.47
N PHE A 49 18.66 -0.99 -6.25
CA PHE A 49 19.00 -2.31 -6.78
C PHE A 49 19.50 -2.30 -8.22
N GLY A 50 19.62 -1.12 -8.84
CA GLY A 50 20.17 -0.95 -10.19
C GLY A 50 19.23 -1.40 -11.30
N PHE A 51 17.91 -1.32 -11.09
CA PHE A 51 16.93 -1.48 -12.17
C PHE A 51 16.81 -0.19 -12.98
N GLU A 52 16.14 -0.27 -14.14
CA GLU A 52 15.79 0.94 -14.87
C GLU A 52 14.85 1.83 -14.04
N TYR A 53 15.12 3.14 -14.04
CA TYR A 53 14.29 4.12 -13.37
C TYR A 53 14.33 5.44 -14.13
N SER A 54 13.24 6.20 -14.03
CA SER A 54 13.15 7.56 -14.56
C SER A 54 13.88 8.57 -13.68
N ASN A 55 14.33 9.70 -14.25
CA ASN A 55 14.99 10.76 -13.47
C ASN A 55 14.11 11.32 -12.36
N ASN A 56 12.80 11.37 -12.60
CA ASN A 56 11.83 11.93 -11.67
C ASN A 56 10.77 10.91 -11.26
N TYR A 57 10.42 10.85 -9.98
CA TYR A 57 9.46 9.85 -9.48
C TYR A 57 8.06 9.92 -10.14
N TRP A 58 7.64 11.09 -10.63
CA TRP A 58 6.33 11.26 -11.28
C TRP A 58 6.26 10.58 -12.66
N GLU A 59 7.38 10.52 -13.39
CA GLU A 59 7.53 9.82 -14.68
C GLU A 59 7.74 8.31 -14.53
N HIS A 60 8.03 7.83 -13.31
CA HIS A 60 8.33 6.43 -13.07
C HIS A 60 7.17 5.53 -13.49
N GLN A 61 7.46 4.41 -14.15
CA GLN A 61 6.47 3.38 -14.42
C GLN A 61 6.70 2.21 -13.46
N VAL A 62 5.64 1.81 -12.77
CA VAL A 62 5.71 0.69 -11.84
C VAL A 62 5.61 -0.59 -12.65
N GLU A 63 6.61 -1.45 -12.50
CA GLU A 63 6.59 -2.79 -13.07
C GLU A 63 6.14 -3.78 -12.01
N LYS A 64 5.26 -4.70 -12.42
CA LYS A 64 4.71 -5.69 -11.48
C LYS A 64 5.79 -6.62 -10.93
N VAL A 65 6.76 -6.97 -11.77
CA VAL A 65 7.86 -7.87 -11.43
C VAL A 65 9.14 -7.27 -11.97
N LEU A 66 10.10 -7.03 -11.08
CA LEU A 66 11.48 -6.73 -11.45
C LEU A 66 12.37 -7.82 -10.90
N GLU A 67 13.26 -8.36 -11.71
CA GLU A 67 14.14 -9.44 -11.30
C GLU A 67 15.53 -9.26 -11.91
N ASN A 68 16.55 -9.40 -11.07
CA ASN A 68 17.94 -9.52 -11.48
C ASN A 68 18.61 -10.64 -10.68
N GLU A 69 19.91 -10.84 -10.88
CA GLU A 69 20.67 -11.93 -10.23
C GLU A 69 20.69 -11.87 -8.68
N LYS A 70 20.35 -10.72 -8.10
CA LYS A 70 20.48 -10.44 -6.66
C LYS A 70 19.12 -10.35 -5.96
N VAL A 71 18.13 -9.75 -6.62
CA VAL A 71 16.86 -9.41 -6.01
C VAL A 71 15.69 -9.54 -7.00
N LYS A 72 14.53 -9.89 -6.45
CA LYS A 72 13.23 -9.84 -7.11
C LYS A 72 12.31 -8.90 -6.35
N ILE A 73 11.78 -7.89 -7.02
CA ILE A 73 10.77 -6.96 -6.48
C ILE A 73 9.42 -7.33 -7.09
N LEU A 74 8.42 -7.54 -6.25
CA LEU A 74 7.06 -7.85 -6.65
C LEU A 74 6.12 -6.78 -6.12
N TRP A 75 5.26 -6.26 -6.99
CA TRP A 75 4.23 -5.29 -6.64
C TRP A 75 2.85 -5.94 -6.64
N ASP A 76 2.10 -5.81 -5.53
CA ASP A 76 0.73 -6.33 -5.39
C ASP A 76 0.62 -7.83 -5.75
N PHE A 77 1.62 -8.61 -5.34
CA PHE A 77 1.66 -10.06 -5.56
C PHE A 77 1.21 -10.82 -4.34
N ARG A 78 0.25 -11.72 -4.56
CA ARG A 78 -0.21 -12.65 -3.55
C ARG A 78 0.86 -13.70 -3.25
N ILE A 79 1.24 -13.81 -1.98
CA ILE A 79 2.23 -14.78 -1.53
C ILE A 79 1.53 -16.04 -1.08
N GLN A 80 1.84 -17.16 -1.72
CA GLN A 80 1.39 -18.46 -1.27
C GLN A 80 2.19 -18.85 -0.02
N THR A 81 1.47 -19.10 1.08
CA THR A 81 2.04 -19.61 2.32
C THR A 81 1.28 -20.87 2.71
N ASP A 82 1.94 -21.80 3.40
CA ASP A 82 1.37 -23.09 3.79
C ASP A 82 0.16 -22.96 4.73
N ARG A 83 -0.01 -21.78 5.34
CA ARG A 83 -1.17 -21.43 6.17
C ARG A 83 -2.04 -20.43 5.42
N HIS A 84 -3.35 -20.62 5.47
CA HIS A 84 -4.28 -19.65 4.90
C HIS A 84 -4.21 -18.33 5.70
N LEU A 85 -3.62 -17.30 5.10
CA LEU A 85 -3.65 -15.93 5.60
C LEU A 85 -4.74 -15.17 4.84
N ALA A 86 -5.69 -14.58 5.55
CA ALA A 86 -6.81 -13.83 4.94
C ALA A 86 -6.31 -12.59 4.16
N HIS A 87 -5.18 -12.00 4.56
CA HIS A 87 -4.52 -10.90 3.89
C HIS A 87 -3.07 -11.32 3.63
N ASN A 88 -2.76 -11.72 2.40
CA ASN A 88 -1.46 -12.26 2.00
C ASN A 88 -0.90 -11.63 0.72
N THR A 89 -1.34 -10.41 0.43
CA THR A 89 -0.86 -9.61 -0.70
C THR A 89 -0.23 -8.35 -0.14
N PRO A 90 1.08 -8.34 0.09
CA PRO A 90 1.78 -7.12 0.48
C PRO A 90 1.83 -6.14 -0.69
N ASP A 91 1.89 -4.84 -0.40
CA ASP A 91 1.97 -3.82 -1.46
C ASP A 91 3.26 -3.98 -2.28
N ILE A 92 4.39 -4.19 -1.59
CA ILE A 92 5.68 -4.48 -2.22
C ILE A 92 6.39 -5.60 -1.47
N THR A 93 6.88 -6.59 -2.21
CA THR A 93 7.74 -7.66 -1.72
C THR A 93 9.13 -7.56 -2.34
N ILE A 94 10.18 -7.67 -1.54
CA ILE A 94 11.57 -7.70 -1.99
C ILE A 94 12.18 -9.04 -1.57
N ALA A 95 12.44 -9.91 -2.53
CA ALA A 95 13.06 -11.20 -2.30
C ALA A 95 14.54 -11.17 -2.72
N GLU A 96 15.43 -11.27 -1.75
CA GLU A 96 16.85 -11.51 -1.93
C GLU A 96 17.16 -13.00 -1.67
N LYS A 97 18.35 -13.48 -2.06
CA LYS A 97 18.73 -14.90 -1.94
C LYS A 97 18.53 -15.55 -0.57
N LYS A 98 18.60 -14.76 0.51
CA LYS A 98 18.51 -15.25 1.91
C LYS A 98 17.48 -14.52 2.76
N LYS A 99 16.81 -13.51 2.21
CA LYS A 99 15.94 -12.60 2.97
C LYS A 99 14.77 -12.16 2.11
N VAL A 100 13.59 -12.05 2.72
CA VAL A 100 12.41 -11.49 2.07
C VAL A 100 11.90 -10.36 2.94
N TRP A 101 11.57 -9.23 2.32
CA TRP A 101 11.00 -8.06 2.97
C TRP A 101 9.60 -7.81 2.43
N PHE A 102 8.66 -7.52 3.33
CA PHE A 102 7.29 -7.10 2.99
C PHE A 102 7.11 -5.65 3.40
N ILE A 103 6.53 -4.87 2.51
CA ILE A 103 6.20 -3.47 2.73
C ILE A 103 4.69 -3.35 2.53
N ASP A 104 4.00 -3.01 3.61
CA ASP A 104 2.59 -2.64 3.62
C ASP A 104 2.46 -1.16 3.98
N ILE A 105 1.73 -0.41 3.16
CA ILE A 105 1.62 1.04 3.26
C ILE A 105 0.27 1.36 3.88
N ALA A 106 0.29 1.89 5.10
CA ALA A 106 -0.90 2.40 5.77
C ALA A 106 -0.90 3.92 5.73
N ILE A 107 -1.98 4.51 5.18
CA ILE A 107 -2.21 5.96 5.24
C ILE A 107 -3.34 6.21 6.22
N PRO A 108 -3.05 6.63 7.46
CA PRO A 108 -4.08 6.95 8.42
C PRO A 108 -4.79 8.24 8.01
N GLY A 109 -6.12 8.17 7.91
CA GLY A 109 -6.95 9.36 7.97
C GLY A 109 -6.93 9.96 9.37
N ASP A 110 -6.75 11.27 9.48
CA ASP A 110 -6.58 12.00 10.75
C ASP A 110 -7.63 11.69 11.84
N ALA A 111 -8.79 11.12 11.51
CA ALA A 111 -9.81 10.70 12.48
C ALA A 111 -9.51 9.37 13.21
N ARG A 112 -8.45 8.63 12.87
CA ARG A 112 -8.18 7.28 13.43
C ARG A 112 -6.71 7.04 13.84
N ILE A 113 -5.97 8.09 14.15
CA ILE A 113 -4.56 7.98 14.58
C ILE A 113 -4.42 7.15 15.88
N VAL A 114 -5.49 6.94 16.65
CA VAL A 114 -5.47 6.23 17.93
C VAL A 114 -5.42 4.69 17.78
N ASP A 115 -5.81 4.10 16.64
CA ASP A 115 -5.89 2.63 16.47
C ASP A 115 -4.75 2.02 15.63
N THR A 116 -3.90 2.83 15.01
CA THR A 116 -2.81 2.34 14.12
C THR A 116 -1.47 2.18 14.85
N GLN A 117 -1.50 1.89 16.14
CA GLN A 117 -0.32 1.44 16.87
C GLN A 117 -0.35 -0.08 16.94
N GLU A 118 0.49 -0.70 16.11
CA GLU A 118 0.89 -2.11 16.15
C GLU A 118 -0.08 -3.18 15.60
N LYS A 119 -0.19 -3.29 14.27
CA LYS A 119 -0.30 -4.63 13.64
C LYS A 119 1.09 -5.14 13.32
N ASN A 120 1.86 -5.44 14.37
CA ASN A 120 3.09 -6.23 14.28
C ASN A 120 2.72 -7.67 13.86
N HIS A 121 2.63 -7.94 12.56
CA HIS A 121 2.53 -9.31 12.05
C HIS A 121 3.88 -10.01 12.29
N LYS A 122 4.05 -10.57 13.49
CA LYS A 122 5.14 -11.52 13.77
C LYS A 122 4.90 -12.78 12.93
N VAL A 123 5.62 -12.92 11.83
CA VAL A 123 5.74 -14.22 11.14
C VAL A 123 6.63 -15.12 12.00
N GLN A 124 6.02 -15.82 12.95
CA GLN A 124 6.68 -16.95 13.62
C GLN A 124 6.57 -18.19 12.75
N GLY A 125 7.69 -18.63 12.19
CA GLY A 125 7.79 -19.97 11.61
C GLY A 125 8.59 -20.06 10.32
N LEU A 126 9.88 -19.74 10.37
CA LEU A 126 10.85 -20.41 9.50
C LEU A 126 11.72 -21.27 10.43
N ARG A 127 11.29 -22.52 10.63
CA ARG A 127 12.17 -23.55 11.20
C ARG A 127 13.07 -24.05 10.06
N ASN A 128 14.37 -24.05 10.34
CA ASN A 128 15.44 -24.57 9.49
C ASN A 128 15.17 -25.99 8.98
#